data_AF-A0A412EMP2-F1
#
_entry.id   AF-A0A412EMP2-F1
#
_cell.length_a   1.000
_cell.length_b   1.000
_cell.length_c   1.000
_cell.angle_alpha   90.00
_cell.angle_beta   90.00
_cell.angle_gamma   90.00
#
_symmetry.space_group_name_H-M   'P 1'
#
loop_
_entity.id
_entity.type
_entity.pdbx_description
1 polymer ?
#
loop_
_entity_poly.entity_id
_entity_poly.type
_entity_poly.pdbx_seq_one_letter_code
_entity_poly.pdbx_strand_id
1 'polypeptide(L)'
;MSVPEGQRGKGKFTVLTKANMLSIYTVKICCNKKVFLPEYQHALTDDIIRTAKDIFIHCWTANNIRVGKDEEKRKERRRLQEQAANDCNNLLALMQMAQTLFHLKLKRIEYWGERTIEVRTLIRSWIESDTKRYSQEQR
;
A
#
# COMPACT_ATOMS: atom_id res chain seq x y z
N MET A 1 -16.67 25.20 -10.05
CA MET A 1 -15.64 25.82 -9.20
C MET A 1 -14.63 24.74 -8.80
N SER A 2 -13.50 24.67 -9.51
CA SER A 2 -12.44 23.68 -9.23
C SER A 2 -11.46 24.28 -8.23
N VAL A 3 -11.37 23.67 -7.04
CA VAL A 3 -10.47 24.15 -5.98
C VAL A 3 -9.00 24.12 -6.46
N PRO A 4 -8.21 25.19 -6.23
CA PRO A 4 -6.80 25.28 -6.60
C PRO A 4 -5.98 24.10 -6.05
N GLU A 5 -5.02 23.59 -6.83
CA GLU A 5 -4.27 22.37 -6.49
C GLU A 5 -3.53 22.45 -5.15
N GLY A 6 -3.05 23.65 -4.77
CA GLY A 6 -2.40 23.89 -3.47
C GLY A 6 -3.33 23.92 -2.26
N GLN A 7 -4.65 23.98 -2.46
CA GLN A 7 -5.69 23.98 -1.41
C GLN A 7 -6.51 22.67 -1.38
N ARG A 8 -6.22 21.72 -2.28
CA ARG A 8 -6.79 20.38 -2.18
C ARG A 8 -6.12 19.68 -1.01
N GLY A 9 -6.72 19.74 0.18
CA GLY A 9 -6.33 18.88 1.29
C GLY A 9 -6.18 17.46 0.76
N LYS A 10 -5.04 16.79 1.02
CA LYS A 10 -4.69 15.46 0.46
C LYS A 10 -5.95 14.61 0.41
N GLY A 11 -6.53 14.46 -0.78
CA GLY A 11 -7.90 13.98 -0.93
C GLY A 11 -8.06 12.66 -0.21
N LYS A 12 -9.23 12.41 0.38
CA LYS A 12 -9.57 11.17 1.11
C LYS A 12 -9.24 9.89 0.32
N PHE A 13 -9.13 10.00 -1.00
CA PHE A 13 -8.79 8.93 -1.95
C PHE A 13 -7.30 8.79 -2.29
N THR A 14 -6.42 9.66 -1.79
CA THR A 14 -4.98 9.68 -2.15
C THR A 14 -4.29 8.36 -1.79
N VAL A 15 -4.62 7.79 -0.62
CA VAL A 15 -4.08 6.49 -0.17
C VAL A 15 -4.44 5.39 -1.19
N LEU A 16 -5.70 5.30 -1.58
CA LEU A 16 -6.21 4.27 -2.49
C LEU A 16 -5.60 4.40 -3.89
N THR A 17 -5.55 5.62 -4.43
CA THR A 17 -4.94 5.88 -5.74
C THR A 17 -3.47 5.48 -5.76
N LYS A 18 -2.71 5.83 -4.71
CA LYS A 18 -1.28 5.52 -4.63
C LYS A 18 -1.03 4.03 -4.41
N ALA A 19 -1.82 3.36 -3.57
CA ALA A 19 -1.76 1.92 -3.39
C ALA A 19 -2.06 1.17 -4.70
N ASN A 20 -3.05 1.61 -5.48
CA ASN A 20 -3.35 1.03 -6.79
C ASN A 20 -2.23 1.27 -7.82
N MET A 21 -1.67 2.48 -7.85
CA MET A 21 -0.52 2.77 -8.73
C MET A 21 0.68 1.87 -8.39
N LEU A 22 0.95 1.65 -7.11
CA LEU A 22 2.01 0.74 -6.64
C LEU A 22 1.73 -0.70 -7.05
N SER A 23 0.50 -1.20 -6.89
CA SER A 23 0.14 -2.58 -7.24
C SER A 23 0.29 -2.82 -8.75
N ILE A 24 -0.23 -1.92 -9.59
CA ILE A 24 -0.12 -1.99 -11.04
C ILE A 24 1.34 -1.88 -11.51
N TYR A 25 2.11 -0.97 -10.92
CA TYR A 25 3.54 -0.85 -11.23
C TYR A 25 4.28 -2.16 -10.92
N THR A 26 4.03 -2.74 -9.74
CA THR A 26 4.64 -3.99 -9.29
C THR A 26 4.31 -5.15 -10.24
N VAL A 27 3.03 -5.33 -10.59
CA VAL A 27 2.61 -6.37 -11.55
C VAL A 27 3.33 -6.19 -12.89
N LYS A 28 3.36 -4.97 -13.43
CA LYS A 28 4.00 -4.69 -14.73
C LYS A 28 5.49 -5.03 -14.75
N ILE A 29 6.23 -4.69 -13.70
CA ILE A 29 7.67 -4.99 -13.65
C ILE A 29 7.93 -6.48 -13.47
N CYS A 30 7.12 -7.17 -12.65
CA CYS A 30 7.25 -8.59 -12.36
C CYS A 30 6.86 -9.50 -13.53
N CYS A 31 5.99 -9.05 -14.43
CA CYS A 31 5.64 -9.80 -15.64
C CYS A 31 6.75 -9.79 -16.72
N ASN A 32 7.83 -9.01 -16.55
CA ASN A 32 8.93 -9.00 -17.51
C ASN A 32 9.82 -10.24 -17.33
N LYS A 33 9.54 -11.29 -18.11
CA LYS A 33 10.24 -12.59 -18.08
C LYS A 33 11.74 -12.54 -18.39
N LYS A 34 12.25 -11.43 -18.95
CA LYS A 34 13.70 -11.24 -19.17
C LYS A 34 14.43 -10.78 -17.92
N VAL A 35 13.70 -10.25 -16.94
CA VAL A 35 14.24 -9.72 -15.68
C VAL A 35 13.81 -10.61 -14.52
N PHE A 36 12.52 -10.89 -14.42
CA PHE A 36 11.95 -11.82 -13.47
C PHE A 36 11.85 -13.19 -14.14
N LEU A 37 12.86 -14.02 -13.93
CA LEU A 37 12.98 -15.32 -14.60
C LEU A 37 11.84 -16.26 -14.17
N PRO A 38 11.20 -17.00 -15.11
CA PRO A 38 10.07 -17.87 -14.79
C PRO A 38 10.35 -18.97 -13.75
N GLU A 39 11.60 -19.42 -13.62
CA GLU A 39 12.01 -20.42 -12.62
C GLU A 39 11.79 -19.95 -11.18
N TYR A 40 11.79 -18.64 -10.93
CA TYR A 40 11.52 -18.03 -9.62
C TYR A 40 10.09 -17.49 -9.49
N GLN A 41 9.19 -17.86 -10.41
CA GLN A 41 7.82 -17.34 -10.41
C GLN A 41 7.11 -17.66 -9.09
N HIS A 42 7.01 -18.95 -8.76
CA HIS A 42 6.32 -19.42 -7.56
C HIS A 42 7.15 -19.26 -6.28
N ALA A 43 8.47 -19.11 -6.41
CA ALA A 43 9.38 -18.99 -5.26
C ALA A 43 9.49 -17.56 -4.71
N LEU A 44 9.24 -16.52 -5.53
CA LEU A 44 9.38 -15.12 -5.12
C LEU A 44 8.47 -14.15 -5.86
N THR A 45 8.34 -14.29 -7.18
CA THR A 45 7.64 -13.29 -8.01
C THR A 45 6.15 -13.23 -7.69
N ASP A 46 5.52 -14.38 -7.45
CA ASP A 46 4.12 -14.49 -7.04
C ASP A 46 3.87 -13.84 -5.68
N ASP A 47 4.79 -14.01 -4.73
CA ASP A 47 4.68 -13.39 -3.40
C ASP A 47 4.77 -11.87 -3.49
N ILE A 48 5.71 -11.33 -4.28
CA ILE A 48 5.81 -9.89 -4.54
C ILE A 48 4.49 -9.35 -5.12
N ILE A 49 3.97 -10.00 -6.16
CA ILE A 49 2.74 -9.59 -6.83
C ILE A 49 1.55 -9.67 -5.86
N ARG A 50 1.46 -10.75 -5.09
CA ARG A 50 0.40 -10.97 -4.11
C ARG A 50 0.43 -9.90 -3.03
N THR A 51 1.58 -9.68 -2.38
CA THR A 51 1.73 -8.64 -1.36
C THR A 51 1.39 -7.25 -1.89
N ALA A 52 1.80 -6.91 -3.12
CA ALA A 52 1.45 -5.61 -3.70
C ALA A 52 -0.06 -5.44 -3.98
N LYS A 53 -0.75 -6.52 -4.40
CA LYS A 53 -2.22 -6.51 -4.54
C LYS A 53 -2.90 -6.41 -3.17
N ASP A 54 -2.41 -7.15 -2.18
CA ASP A 54 -2.98 -7.19 -0.83
C ASP A 54 -2.94 -5.82 -0.17
N ILE A 55 -1.88 -5.03 -0.32
CA ILE A 55 -1.82 -3.62 0.14
C ILE A 55 -3.03 -2.82 -0.37
N PHE A 56 -3.32 -2.90 -1.67
CA PHE A 56 -4.44 -2.19 -2.27
C PHE A 56 -5.79 -2.75 -1.79
N ILE A 57 -5.95 -4.07 -1.77
CA ILE A 57 -7.19 -4.74 -1.34
C ILE A 57 -7.49 -4.41 0.13
N HIS A 58 -6.52 -4.49 1.02
CA HIS A 58 -6.68 -4.13 2.43
C HIS A 58 -7.08 -2.66 2.61
N CYS A 59 -6.44 -1.73 1.88
CA CYS A 59 -6.84 -0.33 1.90
C CYS A 59 -8.27 -0.12 1.38
N TRP A 60 -8.63 -0.78 0.28
CA TRP A 60 -9.95 -0.70 -0.32
C TRP A 60 -11.03 -1.22 0.63
N THR A 61 -10.83 -2.40 1.22
CA THR A 61 -11.74 -3.01 2.17
C THR A 61 -11.89 -2.13 3.41
N ALA A 62 -10.78 -1.63 3.98
CA ALA A 62 -10.82 -0.72 5.12
C ALA A 62 -11.62 0.56 4.83
N ASN A 63 -11.49 1.13 3.63
CA ASN A 63 -12.20 2.34 3.24
C ASN A 63 -13.72 2.11 3.14
N ASN A 64 -14.15 0.92 2.72
CA ASN A 64 -15.56 0.56 2.59
C ASN A 64 -16.25 0.23 3.93
N ILE A 65 -15.49 0.09 5.03
CA ILE A 65 -16.08 -0.08 6.35
C ILE A 65 -16.65 1.25 6.85
N ARG A 66 -17.98 1.31 6.94
CA ARG A 66 -18.74 2.40 7.57
C ARG A 66 -18.81 2.19 9.08
N VAL A 67 -17.92 2.85 9.81
CA VAL A 67 -17.74 2.65 11.26
C VAL A 67 -18.94 3.13 12.09
N GLY A 68 -19.42 4.37 11.89
CA GLY A 68 -20.50 4.91 12.74
C GLY A 68 -20.10 4.87 14.23
N LYS A 69 -21.01 4.43 15.11
CA LYS A 69 -20.74 4.24 16.56
C LYS A 69 -20.32 2.81 16.93
N ASP A 70 -20.06 1.97 15.92
CA ASP A 70 -19.77 0.54 16.12
C ASP A 70 -18.26 0.33 16.33
N GLU A 71 -17.88 0.00 17.57
CA GLU A 71 -16.49 -0.18 17.97
C GLU A 71 -15.84 -1.41 17.30
N GLU A 72 -16.59 -2.46 16.97
CA GLU A 72 -16.05 -3.62 16.27
C GLU A 72 -15.72 -3.27 14.82
N LYS A 73 -16.58 -2.49 14.14
CA LYS A 73 -16.25 -1.95 12.81
C LYS A 73 -15.04 -1.03 12.85
N ARG A 74 -14.86 -0.24 13.92
CA ARG A 74 -13.67 0.59 14.11
C ARG A 74 -12.41 -0.26 14.20
N LYS A 75 -12.43 -1.30 15.04
CA LYS A 75 -11.32 -2.24 15.20
C LYS A 75 -10.98 -2.95 13.89
N GLU A 76 -11.98 -3.46 13.17
CA GLU A 76 -11.73 -4.18 11.91
C GLU A 76 -11.13 -3.27 10.83
N ARG A 77 -11.64 -2.03 10.70
CA ARG A 77 -11.05 -1.04 9.80
C ARG A 77 -9.59 -0.75 10.16
N ARG A 78 -9.30 -0.59 11.45
CA ARG A 78 -7.93 -0.35 11.93
C ARG A 78 -7.03 -1.56 11.62
N ARG A 79 -7.51 -2.78 11.88
CA ARG A 79 -6.78 -4.03 11.60
C ARG A 79 -6.36 -4.11 10.13
N LEU A 80 -7.27 -3.82 9.20
CA LEU A 80 -6.98 -3.82 7.77
C LEU A 80 -5.97 -2.73 7.36
N GLN A 81 -6.06 -1.53 7.95
CA GLN A 81 -5.09 -0.47 7.71
C GLN A 81 -3.68 -0.85 8.21
N GLU A 82 -3.59 -1.46 9.40
CA GLU A 82 -2.34 -1.95 9.96
C GLU A 82 -1.76 -3.09 9.12
N GLN A 83 -2.62 -3.99 8.63
CA GLN A 83 -2.21 -5.07 7.73
C GLN A 83 -1.63 -4.50 6.42
N ALA A 84 -2.30 -3.52 5.80
CA ALA A 84 -1.76 -2.84 4.61
C ALA A 84 -0.40 -2.16 4.89
N ALA A 85 -0.23 -1.54 6.06
CA ALA A 85 1.05 -0.92 6.43
C ALA A 85 2.16 -1.96 6.66
N ASN A 86 1.83 -3.12 7.21
CA ASN A 86 2.75 -4.25 7.37
C ASN A 86 3.10 -4.88 6.03
N ASP A 87 2.14 -5.03 5.12
CA ASP A 87 2.38 -5.52 3.77
C ASP A 87 3.30 -4.59 2.97
N CYS A 88 3.26 -3.28 3.19
CA CYS A 88 4.27 -2.38 2.64
C CYS A 88 5.70 -2.72 3.14
N ASN A 89 5.86 -3.11 4.41
CA ASN A 89 7.17 -3.54 4.93
C ASN A 89 7.59 -4.88 4.31
N ASN A 90 6.65 -5.82 4.21
CA ASN A 90 6.89 -7.11 3.59
C ASN A 90 7.29 -6.96 2.13
N LEU A 91 6.64 -6.05 1.39
CA LEU A 91 7.00 -5.75 0.01
C LEU A 91 8.43 -5.20 -0.08
N LEU A 92 8.86 -4.31 0.81
CA LEU A 92 10.25 -3.82 0.84
C LEU A 92 11.25 -4.96 1.08
N ALA A 93 10.93 -5.91 1.97
CA ALA A 93 11.79 -7.07 2.20
C ALA A 93 11.88 -7.98 0.96
N LEU A 94 10.73 -8.27 0.32
CA LEU A 94 10.68 -9.05 -0.91
C LEU A 94 11.40 -8.35 -2.07
N MET A 95 11.34 -7.02 -2.14
CA MET A 95 12.10 -6.23 -3.11
C MET A 95 13.61 -6.34 -2.90
N GLN A 96 14.07 -6.38 -1.64
CA GLN A 96 15.49 -6.58 -1.32
C GLN A 96 15.95 -7.97 -1.77
N MET A 97 15.12 -9.00 -1.57
CA MET A 97 15.39 -10.36 -2.08
C MET A 97 15.45 -10.36 -3.61
N ALA A 98 14.49 -9.71 -4.27
CA ALA A 98 14.43 -9.61 -5.73
C ALA A 98 15.62 -8.85 -6.31
N GLN A 99 16.10 -7.80 -5.65
CA GLN A 99 17.29 -7.08 -6.07
C GLN A 99 18.49 -8.00 -6.17
N THR A 100 18.72 -8.79 -5.11
CA THR A 100 19.85 -9.72 -5.03
C THR A 100 19.69 -10.86 -6.03
N LEU A 101 18.49 -11.45 -6.13
CA LEU A 101 18.24 -12.62 -6.96
C LEU A 101 18.25 -12.31 -8.47
N PHE A 102 17.66 -11.18 -8.88
CA PHE A 102 17.53 -10.80 -10.29
C PHE A 102 18.52 -9.71 -10.73
N HIS A 103 19.46 -9.34 -9.86
CA HIS A 103 20.43 -8.26 -10.09
C HIS A 103 19.79 -6.95 -10.60
N LEU A 104 18.69 -6.55 -9.96
CA LEU A 104 17.93 -5.37 -10.37
C LEU A 104 18.77 -4.09 -10.21
N LYS A 105 18.70 -3.21 -11.23
CA LYS A 105 19.37 -1.90 -11.18
C LYS A 105 18.92 -1.11 -9.96
N LEU A 106 19.87 -0.54 -9.22
CA LEU A 106 19.62 0.21 -7.98
C LEU A 106 18.53 1.29 -8.14
N LYS A 107 18.62 2.10 -9.21
CA LYS A 107 17.62 3.13 -9.54
C LYS A 107 16.17 2.63 -9.61
N ARG A 108 15.98 1.37 -10.04
CA ARG A 108 14.64 0.75 -10.08
C ARG A 108 14.15 0.43 -8.68
N ILE A 109 15.03 -0.14 -7.85
CA ILE A 109 14.72 -0.48 -6.45
C ILE A 109 14.44 0.77 -5.62
N GLU A 110 15.24 1.82 -5.79
CA GLU A 110 15.03 3.12 -5.13
C GLU A 110 13.66 3.70 -5.48
N TYR A 111 13.33 3.82 -6.77
CA TYR A 111 12.04 4.34 -7.21
C TYR A 111 10.87 3.51 -6.67
N TRP A 112 10.96 2.18 -6.79
CA TRP A 112 9.92 1.29 -6.29
C TRP A 112 9.78 1.41 -4.76
N GLY A 113 10.89 1.51 -4.04
CA GLY A 113 10.95 1.59 -2.59
C GLY A 113 10.36 2.90 -2.07
N GLU A 114 10.69 4.02 -2.73
CA GLU A 114 10.10 5.33 -2.46
C GLU A 114 8.57 5.30 -2.59
N ARG A 115 8.03 4.67 -3.65
CA ARG A 115 6.57 4.53 -3.82
C ARG A 115 5.96 3.70 -2.70
N THR A 116 6.60 2.59 -2.31
CA THR A 116 6.12 1.74 -1.21
C THR A 116 6.14 2.49 0.13
N ILE A 117 7.19 3.27 0.41
CA ILE A 117 7.31 4.11 1.61
C ILE A 117 6.26 5.24 1.60
N GLU A 118 6.02 5.87 0.44
CA GLU A 118 4.97 6.88 0.26
C GLU A 118 3.59 6.31 0.64
N VAL A 119 3.23 5.15 0.10
CA VAL A 119 1.96 4.47 0.40
C VAL A 119 1.85 4.14 1.89
N ARG A 120 2.89 3.55 2.50
CA ARG A 120 2.92 3.26 3.94
C ARG A 120 2.71 4.50 4.79
N THR A 121 3.35 5.61 4.42
CA THR A 121 3.23 6.88 5.15
C THR A 121 1.80 7.41 5.07
N LEU A 122 1.18 7.37 3.89
CA LEU A 122 -0.22 7.76 3.71
C LEU A 122 -1.17 6.88 4.54
N ILE A 123 -0.94 5.56 4.61
CA ILE A 123 -1.72 4.65 5.45
C ILE A 123 -1.58 5.01 6.93
N ARG A 124 -0.36 5.27 7.42
CA ARG A 124 -0.13 5.67 8.83
C ARG A 124 -0.82 6.98 9.18
N SER A 125 -0.70 8.01 8.33
CA SER A 125 -1.43 9.26 8.52
C SER A 125 -2.95 9.07 8.50
N TRP A 126 -3.45 8.09 7.73
CA TRP A 126 -4.87 7.73 7.71
C TRP A 126 -5.30 7.09 9.04
N ILE A 127 -4.52 6.16 9.59
CA ILE A 127 -4.77 5.55 10.92
C ILE A 127 -4.79 6.62 12.01
N GLU A 128 -3.82 7.53 12.02
CA GLU A 128 -3.75 8.64 12.99
C GLU A 128 -4.99 9.55 12.89
N SER A 129 -5.41 9.86 11.66
CA SER A 129 -6.60 10.68 11.41
C SER A 129 -7.89 9.99 11.86
N ASP A 130 -8.04 8.70 11.58
CA ASP A 130 -9.18 7.91 12.05
C ASP A 130 -9.18 7.81 13.59
N THR A 131 -8.02 7.62 14.21
CA THR A 131 -7.88 7.59 15.68
C THR A 131 -8.34 8.89 16.32
N LYS A 132 -7.91 10.04 15.79
CA LYS A 132 -8.34 11.37 16.23
C LYS A 132 -9.85 11.57 16.05
N ARG A 133 -10.40 11.24 14.88
CA ARG A 133 -11.84 11.41 14.59
C ARG A 133 -12.69 10.67 15.63
N TYR A 134 -12.39 9.40 15.85
CA TYR A 134 -13.22 8.59 16.74
C TYR A 134 -12.93 8.82 18.24
N SER A 135 -11.81 9.43 18.61
CA SER A 135 -11.61 9.92 19.99
C SER A 135 -12.47 11.15 20.33
N GLN A 136 -12.81 11.96 19.33
CA GLN A 136 -13.65 13.15 19.49
C GLN A 136 -15.13 12.78 19.53
N GLU A 137 -15.56 11.77 18.77
CA GLU A 137 -16.95 11.26 18.75
C GLU A 137 -17.38 10.54 20.05
N GLN A 138 -16.45 10.26 20.97
CA GLN A 138 -16.70 9.65 22.28
C GLN A 138 -16.91 10.68 23.42
N ARG A 139 -16.72 11.98 23.17
CA ARG A 139 -17.04 13.08 24.10
C ARG A 139 -18.41 13.68 23.76
#